data_AF-A0A9P3CJI7-F1
#
_entry.id   AF-A0A9P3CJI7-F1
#
_cell.length_a   1.000
_cell.length_b   1.000
_cell.length_c   1.000
_cell.angle_alpha   90.00
_cell.angle_beta   90.00
_cell.angle_gamma   90.00
#
_symmetry.space_group_name_H-M   'P 1'
#
loop_
_entity.id
_entity.type
_entity.pdbx_description
1 polymer ?
#
loop_
_entity_poly.entity_id
_entity_poly.type
_entity_poly.pdbx_seq_one_letter_code
_entity_poly.pdbx_strand_id
1 'polypeptide(L)'
;MKTQLFSLGLVTGVLASPVQLTSGQCTTKIDKFDDLPAGSVPLAQNEIGLYNGLQYNRFAASGSVGLPGVAAKSPKNAAGLGLTRSLTTQIMDFLTNAGDKTPIALFPSGTLSAPEGKYFDLLEFYFGCKINTAQTLVASANRCDFSATGFNYLDQPVSEETFTYVPISGTGPLGLGAILNADMSFKQFDKFKKMKNVTITLAGASTMAPSSVILLDNVKHCDYN
;
A
#
# COMPACT_ATOMS: atom_id res chain seq x y z
N MET A 1 -12.18 -68.66 -24.67
CA MET A 1 -11.71 -68.18 -23.34
C MET A 1 -10.69 -67.09 -23.57
N LYS A 2 -10.97 -65.84 -23.18
CA LYS A 2 -10.05 -64.69 -23.29
C LYS A 2 -9.72 -64.23 -21.87
N THR A 3 -8.44 -64.27 -21.52
CA THR A 3 -7.90 -63.83 -20.23
C THR A 3 -7.62 -62.33 -20.30
N GLN A 4 -8.19 -61.54 -19.39
CA GLN A 4 -7.82 -60.13 -19.21
C GLN A 4 -7.09 -59.97 -17.88
N LEU A 5 -5.87 -59.44 -17.95
CA LEU A 5 -5.02 -59.08 -16.82
C LEU A 5 -5.38 -57.65 -16.37
N PHE A 6 -5.75 -57.50 -15.10
CA PHE A 6 -5.86 -56.20 -14.44
C PHE A 6 -4.47 -55.76 -13.95
N SER A 7 -4.05 -54.57 -14.37
CA SER A 7 -2.85 -53.91 -13.86
C SER A 7 -3.22 -53.03 -12.67
N LEU A 8 -2.71 -53.34 -11.48
CA LEU A 8 -2.79 -52.48 -10.30
C LEU A 8 -1.61 -51.52 -10.30
N GLY A 9 -1.87 -50.25 -10.60
CA GLY A 9 -0.91 -49.16 -10.42
C GLY A 9 -0.80 -48.78 -8.94
N LEU A 10 0.39 -48.93 -8.37
CA LEU A 10 0.75 -48.45 -7.03
C LEU A 10 0.85 -46.92 -7.08
N VAL A 11 -0.06 -46.21 -6.41
CA VAL A 11 0.06 -44.76 -6.18
C VAL A 11 0.97 -44.57 -4.95
N THR A 12 2.21 -44.16 -5.18
CA THR A 12 3.12 -43.72 -4.11
C THR A 12 2.69 -42.33 -3.64
N GLY A 13 1.88 -42.29 -2.59
CA GLY A 13 1.55 -41.06 -1.87
C GLY A 13 2.78 -40.51 -1.17
N VAL A 14 3.33 -39.40 -1.67
CA VAL A 14 4.30 -38.60 -0.95
C VAL A 14 3.55 -37.85 0.15
N LEU A 15 3.65 -38.34 1.39
CA LEU A 15 3.21 -37.61 2.57
C LEU A 15 4.15 -36.41 2.77
N ALA A 16 3.75 -35.25 2.25
CA ALA A 16 4.35 -33.99 2.66
C ALA A 16 4.06 -33.81 4.15
N SER A 17 5.10 -33.91 4.97
CA SER A 17 5.00 -33.62 6.41
C SER A 17 4.61 -32.14 6.57
N PRO A 18 3.57 -31.81 7.36
CA PRO A 18 3.28 -30.43 7.66
C PRO A 18 4.47 -29.87 8.45
N VAL A 19 5.18 -28.92 7.85
CA VAL A 19 6.18 -28.11 8.54
C VAL A 19 5.45 -27.43 9.71
N GLN A 20 5.70 -27.91 10.93
CA GLN A 20 5.29 -27.22 12.15
C GLN A 20 6.07 -25.91 12.21
N LEU A 21 5.47 -24.86 11.65
CA LEU A 21 5.90 -23.48 11.86
C LEU A 21 5.79 -23.22 13.37
N THR A 22 6.94 -23.07 14.02
CA THR A 22 7.04 -22.63 15.41
C THR A 22 6.11 -21.43 15.61
N SER A 23 5.27 -21.50 16.64
CA SER A 23 4.46 -20.37 17.07
C SER A 23 5.38 -19.35 17.73
N GLY A 24 6.18 -18.64 16.94
CA GLY A 24 6.99 -17.52 17.40
C GLY A 24 6.09 -16.50 18.11
N GLN A 25 6.61 -15.87 19.17
CA GLN A 25 5.91 -14.77 19.80
C GLN A 25 5.75 -13.63 18.78
N CYS A 26 4.49 -13.31 18.51
CA CYS A 26 4.10 -12.18 17.70
C CYS A 26 4.28 -10.88 18.49
N THR A 27 5.00 -9.92 17.91
CA THR A 27 5.08 -8.56 18.46
C THR A 27 4.24 -7.62 17.60
N THR A 28 3.13 -7.14 18.15
CA THR A 28 2.23 -6.18 17.47
C THR A 28 2.84 -4.79 17.47
N LYS A 29 2.82 -4.14 16.31
CA LYS A 29 3.29 -2.76 16.09
C LYS A 29 2.25 -1.97 15.30
N ILE A 30 2.30 -0.64 15.42
CA ILE A 30 1.43 0.29 14.71
C ILE A 30 2.29 1.39 14.11
N ASP A 31 2.27 1.50 12.79
CA ASP A 31 3.10 2.42 12.04
C ASP A 31 2.32 3.68 11.70
N LYS A 32 2.68 4.77 12.39
CA LYS A 32 2.08 6.10 12.25
C LYS A 32 2.90 7.05 11.37
N PHE A 33 4.18 6.76 11.16
CA PHE A 33 5.12 7.57 10.36
C PHE A 33 5.33 9.02 10.85
N ASP A 34 4.76 9.42 12.00
CA ASP A 34 4.77 10.78 12.55
C ASP A 34 6.15 11.31 12.94
N ASP A 35 7.12 10.41 13.12
CA ASP A 35 8.52 10.66 13.44
C ASP A 35 9.40 10.85 12.19
N LEU A 36 8.87 10.56 11.00
CA LEU A 36 9.59 10.70 9.74
C LEU A 36 9.51 12.13 9.18
N PRO A 37 10.58 12.62 8.53
CA PRO A 37 10.51 13.84 7.72
C PRO A 37 9.57 13.59 6.53
N ALA A 38 8.51 14.39 6.43
CA ALA A 38 7.47 14.17 5.44
C ALA A 38 7.36 15.34 4.46
N GLY A 39 7.18 15.01 3.18
CA GLY A 39 6.91 15.97 2.11
C GLY A 39 5.41 16.12 1.83
N SER A 40 5.05 17.12 1.02
CA SER A 40 3.66 17.24 0.53
C SER A 40 3.31 16.21 -0.55
N VAL A 41 4.32 15.75 -1.28
CA VAL A 41 4.20 14.70 -2.30
C VAL A 41 5.12 13.56 -1.91
N PRO A 42 4.65 12.30 -1.90
CA PRO A 42 5.52 11.16 -1.73
C PRO A 42 6.41 11.04 -2.98
N LEU A 43 7.72 11.27 -2.82
CA LEU A 43 8.70 11.16 -3.90
C LEU A 43 9.53 9.89 -3.71
N ALA A 44 9.83 9.16 -4.78
CA ALA A 44 10.64 7.93 -4.69
C ALA A 44 12.06 8.13 -4.17
N GLN A 45 12.59 9.36 -4.22
CA GLN A 45 13.88 9.68 -3.60
C GLN A 45 13.83 9.71 -2.05
N ASN A 46 12.63 9.71 -1.47
CA ASN A 46 12.39 9.78 -0.03
C ASN A 46 11.61 8.54 0.46
N GLU A 47 11.94 7.36 -0.07
CA GLU A 47 11.31 6.11 0.38
C GLU A 47 11.55 5.90 1.90
N ILE A 48 10.52 5.43 2.61
CA ILE A 48 10.52 5.22 4.06
C ILE A 48 11.60 4.21 4.46
N GLY A 49 11.81 3.17 3.65
CA GLY A 49 12.76 2.12 3.94
C GLY A 49 12.30 1.21 5.07
N LEU A 50 13.23 0.76 5.93
CA LEU A 50 12.92 -0.07 7.09
C LEU A 50 12.29 0.80 8.19
N TYR A 51 11.06 0.49 8.57
CA TYR A 51 10.32 1.18 9.62
C TYR A 51 9.60 0.16 10.50
N ASN A 52 9.83 0.23 11.80
CA ASN A 52 9.24 -0.69 12.79
C ASN A 52 9.34 -2.19 12.45
N GLY A 53 10.34 -2.62 11.68
CA GLY A 53 10.55 -4.03 11.34
C GLY A 53 9.95 -4.49 10.02
N LEU A 54 9.27 -3.60 9.28
CA LEU A 54 8.88 -3.83 7.88
C LEU A 54 9.62 -2.88 6.94
N GLN A 55 9.95 -3.38 5.76
CA GLN A 55 10.50 -2.60 4.66
C GLN A 55 9.35 -2.05 3.82
N TYR A 56 9.25 -0.72 3.76
CA TYR A 56 8.24 0.03 3.01
C TYR A 56 8.81 0.47 1.66
N ASN A 57 8.71 -0.39 0.65
CA ASN A 57 9.23 -0.14 -0.69
C ASN A 57 8.24 0.71 -1.50
N ARG A 58 8.74 1.76 -2.17
CA ARG A 58 7.94 2.75 -2.93
C ARG A 58 7.00 3.64 -2.13
N PHE A 59 6.97 3.50 -0.80
CA PHE A 59 6.23 4.42 0.06
C PHE A 59 7.16 5.52 0.55
N ALA A 60 6.67 6.75 0.61
CA ALA A 60 7.36 7.90 1.18
C ALA A 60 6.45 8.59 2.21
N ALA A 61 7.02 9.11 3.30
CA ALA A 61 6.23 9.82 4.30
C ALA A 61 5.62 11.10 3.71
N SER A 62 4.31 11.27 3.89
CA SER A 62 3.55 12.42 3.40
C SER A 62 2.85 13.13 4.56
N GLY A 63 3.15 14.42 4.73
CA GLY A 63 2.75 15.18 5.92
C GLY A 63 1.40 15.85 5.75
N SER A 64 0.60 15.93 6.81
CA SER A 64 -0.77 16.48 6.90
C SER A 64 -0.93 17.88 6.32
N VAL A 65 0.06 18.77 6.49
CA VAL A 65 0.07 20.12 5.89
C VAL A 65 0.17 20.06 4.34
N GLY A 66 0.68 18.94 3.82
CA GLY A 66 0.71 18.60 2.39
C GLY A 66 -0.24 17.45 2.01
N LEU A 67 -1.19 17.08 2.89
CA LEU A 67 -2.31 16.19 2.59
C LEU A 67 -3.64 16.94 2.42
N PRO A 68 -3.75 18.03 1.63
CA PRO A 68 -5.09 18.46 1.27
C PRO A 68 -5.77 17.29 0.54
N GLY A 69 -7.05 17.08 0.81
CA GLY A 69 -7.85 16.01 0.25
C GLY A 69 -8.23 14.95 1.28
N VAL A 70 -7.25 14.33 1.94
CA VAL A 70 -7.47 13.20 2.87
C VAL A 70 -6.76 13.48 4.18
N ALA A 71 -7.51 13.49 5.28
CA ALA A 71 -6.97 13.65 6.62
C ALA A 71 -6.26 12.36 7.05
N ALA A 72 -5.00 12.48 7.50
CA ALA A 72 -4.30 11.38 8.17
C ALA A 72 -5.06 10.96 9.43
N LYS A 73 -4.98 9.67 9.77
CA LYS A 73 -5.59 9.14 10.99
C LYS A 73 -4.72 9.44 12.22
N SER A 74 -3.41 9.41 12.04
CA SER A 74 -2.42 9.87 13.00
C SER A 74 -2.27 11.39 12.92
N PRO A 75 -1.71 12.05 13.95
CA PRO A 75 -1.67 13.50 14.01
C PRO A 75 -0.86 14.20 12.92
N LYS A 76 0.18 13.58 12.35
CA LYS A 76 1.11 14.30 11.46
C LYS A 76 1.23 13.70 10.07
N ASN A 77 1.50 12.40 9.93
CA ASN A 77 1.99 11.84 8.68
C ASN A 77 1.23 10.58 8.24
N ALA A 78 1.30 10.26 6.95
CA ALA A 78 0.87 8.99 6.40
C ALA A 78 1.94 8.47 5.43
N ALA A 79 2.00 7.16 5.21
CA ALA A 79 2.78 6.57 4.14
C ALA A 79 2.08 6.78 2.80
N GLY A 80 2.69 7.57 1.91
CA GLY A 80 2.18 7.85 0.58
C GLY A 80 2.83 6.98 -0.49
N LEU A 81 2.02 6.44 -1.40
CA LEU A 81 2.47 5.75 -2.60
C LEU A 81 1.92 6.49 -3.82
N GLY A 82 2.79 6.88 -4.74
CA GLY A 82 2.39 7.63 -5.91
C GLY A 82 3.57 8.26 -6.64
N LEU A 83 3.24 9.10 -7.63
CA LEU A 83 4.13 9.82 -8.54
C LEU A 83 5.54 10.13 -7.99
N THR A 84 6.59 9.76 -8.73
CA THR A 84 7.97 10.11 -8.38
C THR A 84 8.39 11.52 -8.70
N ARG A 85 7.51 12.30 -9.34
CA ARG A 85 7.75 13.71 -9.68
C ARG A 85 6.54 14.57 -9.36
N SER A 86 6.83 15.77 -8.87
CA SER A 86 5.85 16.84 -8.76
C SER A 86 5.43 17.31 -10.16
N LEU A 87 4.14 17.59 -10.37
CA LEU A 87 3.65 18.17 -11.63
C LEU A 87 4.20 19.58 -11.87
N THR A 88 4.73 20.28 -10.86
CA THR A 88 5.38 21.59 -11.02
C THR A 88 6.72 21.50 -11.75
N THR A 89 7.48 20.44 -11.49
CA THR A 89 8.73 20.18 -12.21
C THR A 89 8.42 20.00 -13.70
N GLN A 90 7.33 19.33 -14.05
CA GLN A 90 6.91 19.16 -15.44
C GLN A 90 6.47 20.44 -16.14
N ILE A 91 5.69 21.31 -15.47
CA ILE A 91 5.34 22.62 -16.06
C ILE A 91 6.61 23.44 -16.28
N MET A 92 7.50 23.51 -15.30
CA MET A 92 8.73 24.29 -15.46
C MET A 92 9.63 23.70 -16.54
N ASP A 93 9.79 22.38 -16.58
CA ASP A 93 10.58 21.66 -17.59
C ASP A 93 9.98 21.80 -19.01
N PHE A 94 8.65 21.80 -19.11
CA PHE A 94 7.92 22.07 -20.35
C PHE A 94 8.05 23.53 -20.80
N LEU A 95 7.86 24.49 -19.88
CA LEU A 95 7.93 25.93 -20.17
C LEU A 95 9.35 26.39 -20.49
N THR A 96 10.36 25.78 -19.88
CA THR A 96 11.77 26.16 -20.07
C THR A 96 12.47 25.35 -21.17
N ASN A 97 11.80 24.36 -21.77
CA ASN A 97 12.43 23.33 -22.61
C ASN A 97 13.64 22.64 -21.94
N ALA A 98 13.81 22.79 -20.62
CA ALA A 98 14.85 22.13 -19.85
C ALA A 98 14.55 20.64 -19.65
N GLY A 99 13.28 20.25 -19.90
CA GLY A 99 12.81 18.91 -20.24
C GLY A 99 13.68 17.77 -19.72
N ASP A 100 13.60 17.48 -18.42
CA ASP A 100 14.16 16.26 -17.92
C ASP A 100 13.38 15.10 -18.54
N LYS A 101 14.00 14.45 -19.53
CA LYS A 101 13.42 13.37 -20.37
C LYS A 101 13.07 12.12 -19.58
N THR A 102 13.37 12.09 -18.27
CA THR A 102 13.04 10.96 -17.40
C THR A 102 11.51 10.84 -17.31
N PRO A 103 10.93 9.73 -17.80
CA PRO A 103 9.49 9.51 -17.77
C PRO A 103 8.93 9.63 -16.35
N ILE A 104 7.70 10.12 -16.25
CA ILE A 104 6.93 10.04 -15.00
C ILE A 104 6.75 8.55 -14.68
N ALA A 105 7.41 8.08 -13.63
CA ALA A 105 7.20 6.73 -13.16
C ALA A 105 5.99 6.73 -12.22
N LEU A 106 4.92 6.09 -12.69
CA LEU A 106 3.77 5.75 -11.87
C LEU A 106 4.08 4.46 -11.16
N PHE A 107 4.08 4.51 -9.84
CA PHE A 107 4.12 3.32 -9.02
C PHE A 107 2.70 3.10 -8.48
N PRO A 108 1.83 2.42 -9.25
CA PRO A 108 0.51 2.08 -8.75
C PRO A 108 0.63 1.08 -7.58
N SER A 109 1.79 0.46 -7.40
CA SER A 109 2.03 -0.57 -6.40
C SER A 109 3.20 -0.23 -5.48
N GLY A 110 3.03 -0.51 -4.19
CA GLY A 110 4.05 -0.45 -3.16
C GLY A 110 4.01 -1.73 -2.33
N THR A 111 5.13 -2.11 -1.72
CA THR A 111 5.26 -3.39 -1.02
C THR A 111 5.73 -3.20 0.41
N LEU A 112 5.01 -3.85 1.33
CA LEU A 112 5.42 -4.07 2.71
C LEU A 112 6.14 -5.42 2.76
N SER A 113 7.40 -5.44 3.15
CA SER A 113 8.22 -6.66 3.16
C SER A 113 8.79 -6.92 4.54
N ALA A 114 8.73 -8.16 5.01
CA ALA A 114 9.53 -8.59 6.14
C ALA A 114 11.02 -8.64 5.77
N PRO A 115 11.94 -8.41 6.73
CA PRO A 115 13.35 -8.69 6.56
C PRO A 115 13.60 -10.16 6.17
N GLU A 116 14.79 -10.44 5.64
CA GLU A 116 15.14 -11.79 5.21
C GLU A 116 14.96 -12.83 6.34
N GLY A 117 14.32 -13.95 6.00
CA GLY A 117 14.03 -15.03 6.95
C GLY A 117 12.92 -14.74 7.97
N LYS A 118 12.25 -13.58 7.87
CA LYS A 118 11.15 -13.17 8.78
C LYS A 118 9.81 -13.18 8.07
N TYR A 119 8.76 -13.07 8.89
CA TYR A 119 7.37 -13.06 8.46
C TYR A 119 6.56 -12.09 9.31
N PHE A 120 5.45 -11.61 8.75
CA PHE A 120 4.51 -10.78 9.48
C PHE A 120 3.06 -11.13 9.14
N ASP A 121 2.17 -10.86 10.08
CA ASP A 121 0.75 -10.73 9.80
C ASP A 121 0.44 -9.26 9.53
N LEU A 122 -0.25 -8.97 8.42
CA LEU A 122 -0.89 -7.67 8.24
C LEU A 122 -2.28 -7.72 8.88
N LEU A 123 -2.57 -6.83 9.82
CA LEU A 123 -3.78 -6.89 10.64
C LEU A 123 -4.82 -5.85 10.20
N GLU A 124 -4.40 -4.59 10.10
CA GLU A 124 -5.30 -3.49 9.72
C GLU A 124 -4.50 -2.27 9.27
N PHE A 125 -5.14 -1.38 8.53
CA PHE A 125 -4.64 -0.02 8.31
C PHE A 125 -5.81 0.94 8.02
N TYR A 126 -5.50 2.22 8.07
CA TYR A 126 -6.33 3.27 7.48
C TYR A 126 -5.80 3.62 6.09
N PHE A 127 -6.69 3.90 5.16
CA PHE A 127 -6.33 4.19 3.79
C PHE A 127 -7.18 5.29 3.18
N GLY A 128 -6.59 5.99 2.21
CA GLY A 128 -7.29 6.99 1.42
C GLY A 128 -6.61 7.23 0.08
N CYS A 129 -7.30 8.00 -0.75
CA CYS A 129 -6.81 8.38 -2.07
C CYS A 129 -7.08 9.86 -2.31
N LYS A 130 -6.06 10.56 -2.82
CA LYS A 130 -6.18 11.95 -3.22
C LYS A 130 -5.61 12.16 -4.61
N ILE A 131 -6.06 13.21 -5.28
CA ILE A 131 -5.37 13.73 -6.46
C ILE A 131 -4.09 14.45 -6.01
N ASN A 132 -2.99 14.24 -6.73
CA ASN A 132 -1.73 14.95 -6.57
C ASN A 132 -1.92 16.38 -7.08
N THR A 133 -1.62 17.35 -6.24
CA THR A 133 -1.97 18.76 -6.45
C THR A 133 -0.79 19.69 -6.44
N ALA A 134 0.35 19.21 -6.93
CA ALA A 134 1.46 20.10 -7.24
C ALA A 134 1.02 21.39 -8.01
N GLN A 135 -0.10 21.39 -8.75
CA GLN A 135 -0.60 22.57 -9.49
C GLN A 135 -1.96 23.14 -9.07
N THR A 136 -2.86 22.37 -8.44
CA THR A 136 -4.19 22.88 -8.09
C THR A 136 -4.19 23.37 -6.65
N LEU A 137 -4.70 24.58 -6.40
CA LEU A 137 -4.87 25.15 -5.04
C LEU A 137 -5.69 24.27 -4.08
N VAL A 138 -6.28 23.20 -4.60
CA VAL A 138 -7.32 22.41 -3.98
C VAL A 138 -7.01 20.95 -4.28
N ALA A 139 -6.54 20.21 -3.28
CA ALA A 139 -6.43 18.76 -3.38
C ALA A 139 -7.67 18.09 -2.88
N SER A 140 -8.12 17.18 -3.72
CA SER A 140 -9.39 16.51 -3.58
C SER A 140 -9.15 15.05 -3.29
N ALA A 141 -9.76 14.54 -2.22
CA ALA A 141 -9.97 13.12 -2.12
C ALA A 141 -10.78 12.63 -3.32
N ASN A 142 -10.39 11.50 -3.87
CA ASN A 142 -11.05 10.87 -5.01
C ASN A 142 -11.32 9.40 -4.71
N ARG A 143 -12.31 8.82 -5.37
CA ARG A 143 -12.61 7.40 -5.22
C ARG A 143 -11.50 6.58 -5.89
N CYS A 144 -11.00 5.58 -5.18
CA CYS A 144 -9.98 4.67 -5.69
C CYS A 144 -10.30 3.23 -5.29
N ASP A 145 -10.04 2.31 -6.21
CA ASP A 145 -10.13 0.87 -6.01
C ASP A 145 -8.72 0.33 -5.80
N PHE A 146 -8.57 -0.50 -4.78
CA PHE A 146 -7.30 -1.07 -4.34
C PHE A 146 -7.35 -2.59 -4.41
N SER A 147 -6.18 -3.19 -4.58
CA SER A 147 -5.94 -4.60 -4.26
C SER A 147 -4.74 -4.74 -3.34
N ALA A 148 -4.80 -5.72 -2.44
CA ALA A 148 -3.69 -6.19 -1.64
C ALA A 148 -3.41 -7.65 -2.00
N THR A 149 -2.16 -7.99 -2.28
CA THR A 149 -1.72 -9.37 -2.57
C THR A 149 -0.61 -9.76 -1.62
N GLY A 150 -0.82 -10.85 -0.88
CA GLY A 150 0.12 -11.39 0.09
C GLY A 150 0.90 -12.57 -0.47
N PHE A 151 2.20 -12.60 -0.23
CA PHE A 151 3.13 -13.62 -0.72
C PHE A 151 3.80 -14.36 0.44
N ASN A 152 3.94 -15.68 0.29
CA ASN A 152 4.66 -16.53 1.25
C ASN A 152 6.19 -16.51 1.01
N TYR A 153 6.96 -17.30 1.76
CA TYR A 153 8.43 -17.38 1.58
C TYR A 153 8.88 -17.93 0.23
N LEU A 154 8.00 -18.65 -0.48
CA LEU A 154 8.26 -19.18 -1.82
C LEU A 154 7.92 -18.15 -2.92
N ASP A 155 7.63 -16.90 -2.54
CA ASP A 155 7.17 -15.84 -3.43
C ASP A 155 5.89 -16.20 -4.21
N GLN A 156 5.07 -17.09 -3.65
CA GLN A 156 3.77 -17.46 -4.22
C GLN A 156 2.67 -16.59 -3.62
N PRO A 157 1.74 -16.06 -4.44
CA PRO A 157 0.58 -15.36 -3.94
C PRO A 157 -0.33 -16.34 -3.19
N VAL A 158 -0.62 -16.06 -1.92
CA VAL A 158 -1.41 -16.93 -1.04
C VAL A 158 -2.64 -16.23 -0.46
N SER A 159 -2.76 -14.91 -0.65
CA SER A 159 -3.90 -14.12 -0.20
C SER A 159 -4.10 -12.93 -1.10
N GLU A 160 -5.37 -12.61 -1.40
CA GLU A 160 -5.73 -11.44 -2.19
C GLU A 160 -7.03 -10.86 -1.65
N GLU A 161 -7.08 -9.53 -1.52
CA GLU A 161 -8.29 -8.80 -1.15
C GLU A 161 -8.37 -7.48 -1.93
N THR A 162 -9.57 -7.11 -2.35
CA THR A 162 -9.87 -5.81 -2.94
C THR A 162 -10.69 -4.96 -1.99
N PHE A 163 -10.54 -3.65 -2.08
CA PHE A 163 -11.27 -2.69 -1.26
C PHE A 163 -11.32 -1.33 -1.97
N THR A 164 -12.34 -0.53 -1.66
CA THR A 164 -12.57 0.76 -2.31
C THR A 164 -12.57 1.86 -1.28
N TYR A 165 -11.83 2.93 -1.56
CA TYR A 165 -11.96 4.18 -0.83
C TYR A 165 -13.04 5.02 -1.52
N VAL A 166 -14.07 5.37 -0.76
CA VAL A 166 -15.07 6.37 -1.18
C VAL A 166 -14.95 7.53 -0.19
N PRO A 167 -14.56 8.74 -0.63
CA PRO A 167 -14.46 9.87 0.27
C PRO A 167 -15.82 10.20 0.86
N ILE A 168 -15.96 10.06 2.18
CA ILE A 168 -17.13 10.49 2.93
C ILE A 168 -16.84 11.90 3.45
N SER A 169 -17.82 12.78 3.34
CA SER A 169 -17.59 14.19 3.60
C SER A 169 -17.36 14.50 5.08
N GLY A 170 -16.29 15.25 5.39
CA GLY A 170 -16.11 15.87 6.69
C GLY A 170 -17.06 17.07 6.90
N THR A 171 -17.33 17.43 8.16
CA THR A 171 -18.25 18.51 8.57
C THR A 171 -17.62 19.91 8.42
N GLY A 172 -17.21 20.29 7.21
CA GLY A 172 -16.63 21.60 6.92
C GLY A 172 -17.67 22.74 6.81
N PRO A 173 -17.33 23.99 7.19
CA PRO A 173 -18.27 25.11 7.39
C PRO A 173 -18.94 25.66 6.12
N LEU A 174 -18.54 25.22 4.92
CA LEU A 174 -19.07 25.73 3.64
C LEU A 174 -19.89 24.69 2.85
N GLY A 175 -20.20 23.52 3.42
CA GLY A 175 -20.81 22.42 2.65
C GLY A 175 -19.92 21.83 1.54
N LEU A 176 -18.71 22.39 1.35
CA LEU A 176 -17.60 21.89 0.53
C LEU A 176 -16.66 20.95 1.32
N GLY A 177 -17.03 20.62 2.56
CA GLY A 177 -16.21 19.82 3.50
C GLY A 177 -15.91 18.39 3.06
N ALA A 178 -16.37 17.99 1.88
CA ALA A 178 -16.33 16.62 1.41
C ALA A 178 -15.04 16.18 0.74
N ILE A 179 -14.33 17.14 0.16
CA ILE A 179 -13.29 16.84 -0.82
C ILE A 179 -11.91 17.22 -0.31
N LEU A 180 -11.78 18.15 0.65
CA LEU A 180 -10.49 18.74 1.03
C LEU A 180 -9.87 18.17 2.30
N ASN A 181 -10.61 17.39 3.07
CA ASN A 181 -10.18 16.74 4.32
C ASN A 181 -11.08 15.53 4.61
N ALA A 182 -11.28 14.67 3.61
CA ALA A 182 -12.05 13.44 3.80
C ALA A 182 -11.31 12.49 4.76
N ASP A 183 -12.06 11.81 5.62
CA ASP A 183 -11.48 10.84 6.54
C ASP A 183 -10.97 9.60 5.80
N MET A 184 -9.86 9.05 6.26
CA MET A 184 -9.41 7.72 5.80
C MET A 184 -10.44 6.63 6.15
N SER A 185 -10.58 5.67 5.24
CA SER A 185 -11.34 4.45 5.47
C SER A 185 -10.51 3.43 6.26
N PHE A 186 -11.18 2.59 7.04
CA PHE A 186 -10.54 1.52 7.81
C PHE A 186 -10.62 0.19 7.05
N LYS A 187 -9.54 -0.58 7.06
CA LYS A 187 -9.50 -1.95 6.51
C LYS A 187 -8.83 -2.88 7.51
N GLN A 188 -9.54 -3.95 7.86
CA GLN A 188 -9.02 -5.09 8.61
C GLN A 188 -8.77 -6.28 7.67
N PHE A 189 -7.76 -7.08 7.99
CA PHE A 189 -7.31 -8.24 7.22
C PHE A 189 -7.26 -9.50 8.09
N ASP A 190 -7.98 -10.54 7.66
CA ASP A 190 -7.97 -11.84 8.34
C ASP A 190 -7.06 -12.86 7.65
N LYS A 191 -6.83 -12.69 6.34
CA LYS A 191 -6.13 -13.67 5.50
C LYS A 191 -4.62 -13.49 5.42
N PHE A 192 -4.12 -12.29 5.70
CA PHE A 192 -2.71 -11.92 5.52
C PHE A 192 -1.86 -12.38 6.72
N LYS A 193 -1.68 -13.70 6.82
CA LYS A 193 -0.96 -14.40 7.88
C LYS A 193 0.40 -14.93 7.44
N LYS A 194 1.46 -14.70 8.24
CA LYS A 194 2.83 -15.16 7.96
C LYS A 194 3.31 -14.82 6.54
N MET A 195 3.07 -13.58 6.14
CA MET A 195 3.45 -13.05 4.84
C MET A 195 4.94 -12.70 4.85
N LYS A 196 5.63 -13.00 3.74
CA LYS A 196 6.94 -12.42 3.40
C LYS A 196 6.74 -11.00 2.90
N ASN A 197 5.79 -10.83 1.98
CA ASN A 197 5.48 -9.55 1.34
C ASN A 197 3.97 -9.33 1.27
N VAL A 198 3.53 -8.08 1.37
CA VAL A 198 2.19 -7.64 0.97
C VAL A 198 2.34 -6.47 0.00
N THR A 199 1.86 -6.66 -1.23
CA THR A 199 1.84 -5.62 -2.26
C THR A 199 0.48 -4.96 -2.29
N ILE A 200 0.42 -3.65 -2.10
CA ILE A 200 -0.77 -2.82 -2.23
C ILE A 200 -0.74 -2.14 -3.59
N THR A 201 -1.81 -2.24 -4.36
CA THR A 201 -1.92 -1.72 -5.72
C THR A 201 -3.15 -0.84 -5.89
N LEU A 202 -3.00 0.30 -6.57
CA LEU A 202 -4.09 1.08 -7.13
C LEU A 202 -4.63 0.35 -8.37
N ALA A 203 -5.74 -0.34 -8.22
CA ALA A 203 -6.39 -1.08 -9.31
C ALA A 203 -7.21 -0.16 -10.23
N GLY A 204 -7.74 0.94 -9.69
CA GLY A 204 -8.52 1.91 -10.46
C GLY A 204 -8.76 3.21 -9.68
N ALA A 205 -9.10 4.29 -10.38
CA ALA A 205 -9.45 5.57 -9.78
C ALA A 205 -10.54 6.28 -10.60
N SER A 206 -11.47 6.98 -9.93
CA SER A 206 -12.55 7.72 -10.59
C SER A 206 -12.07 8.93 -11.39
N THR A 207 -10.88 9.42 -11.09
CA THR A 207 -10.13 10.46 -11.81
C THR A 207 -8.77 9.89 -12.18
N MET A 208 -8.28 10.20 -13.40
CA MET A 208 -7.09 9.62 -14.04
C MET A 208 -6.04 9.05 -13.04
N ALA A 209 -5.84 7.72 -13.07
CA ALA A 209 -4.83 7.01 -12.28
C ALA A 209 -3.42 7.67 -12.20
N PRO A 210 -2.87 8.32 -13.26
CA PRO A 210 -1.57 8.96 -13.17
C PRO A 210 -1.45 10.08 -12.13
N SER A 211 -2.55 10.70 -11.70
CA SER A 211 -2.50 11.78 -10.71
C SER A 211 -2.89 11.33 -9.32
N SER A 212 -3.19 10.06 -9.07
CA SER A 212 -3.65 9.62 -7.74
C SER A 212 -2.48 9.27 -6.82
N VAL A 213 -2.59 9.65 -5.55
CA VAL A 213 -1.69 9.26 -4.46
C VAL A 213 -2.48 8.41 -3.47
N ILE A 214 -1.97 7.21 -3.22
CA ILE A 214 -2.44 6.32 -2.15
C ILE A 214 -1.84 6.80 -0.84
N LEU A 215 -2.63 6.77 0.23
CA LEU A 215 -2.17 7.04 1.58
C LEU A 215 -2.53 5.86 2.47
N LEU A 216 -1.58 5.40 3.27
CA LEU A 216 -1.73 4.41 4.32
C LEU A 216 -1.32 5.03 5.65
N ASP A 217 -2.04 4.73 6.72
CA ASP A 217 -1.73 5.23 8.05
C ASP A 217 -2.18 4.26 9.14
N ASN A 218 -1.58 4.35 10.33
CA ASN A 218 -1.72 3.40 11.42
C ASN A 218 -1.65 1.94 10.92
N VAL A 219 -0.63 1.62 10.11
CA VAL A 219 -0.47 0.26 9.57
C VAL A 219 -0.10 -0.65 10.73
N LYS A 220 -1.02 -1.53 11.11
CA LYS A 220 -0.83 -2.45 12.21
C LYS A 220 -0.48 -3.82 11.69
N HIS A 221 0.63 -4.32 12.20
CA HIS A 221 1.18 -5.61 11.82
C HIS A 221 1.71 -6.32 13.06
N CYS A 222 1.95 -7.61 12.88
CA CYS A 222 2.45 -8.50 13.91
C CYS A 222 3.67 -9.23 13.35
N ASP A 223 4.84 -8.97 13.94
CA ASP A 223 6.10 -9.53 13.46
C ASP A 223 6.44 -10.80 14.22
N TYR A 224 6.92 -11.81 13.48
CA TYR A 224 7.44 -13.04 14.05
C TYR A 224 8.97 -13.01 14.07
N ASN A 225 9.54 -13.14 15.27
CA ASN A 225 10.98 -13.29 15.47
C ASN A 225 11.44 -14.73 15.25
#